data_AF-A0A1V5L3I2-F1
#
_entry.id   AF-A0A1V5L3I2-F1
#
_cell.length_a   1.000
_cell.length_b   1.000
_cell.length_c   1.000
_cell.angle_alpha   90.00
_cell.angle_beta   90.00
_cell.angle_gamma   90.00
#
_symmetry.space_group_name_H-M   'P 1'
#
loop_
_entity.id
_entity.type
_entity.pdbx_description
1 polymer ?
#
loop_
_entity_poly.entity_id
_entity_poly.type
_entity_poly.pdbx_seq_one_letter_code
_entity_poly.pdbx_strand_id
1 'polypeptide(L)'
;MFGEAWRRIELNNFDHVFLTGKYDPDAQTGEPEWLGHNGGANMDQPDYYERYGMWGHPRWSGMRFRDSVSNIVRILNFKSAKISYVAASEGGFAGFNVKTDAPAVPERVKVDIQDCFSAWIESEAVYISWSTGAENRNLTELVLRNNIFAYNGCETIQSDNLTNGSIIENNIGFTGSCFHRRPFQSLFQDGLHQFSFVEGGVMVRNNIMITAGGMLHQFRFKDPGPGRAFPHPDLKVEMRNNYYGYSRSNIGYFWEGDGITPYVIDGNVYGPVSTPSTRDGYIDQTVFNYYFKVCNATNDILLTNITYPLERDLYGDNDCGASKVTTRNNVQAVAPLVEFANSGFPDDTDYRDFTFWSPIYTTTTQDNKGKNGQFIPYKVGEYVFGNTRFFRCKVAHSGDFNPNTSPDKWELLQWNGRNLPPLDLRLRPGSYYANLGMGLNFEPPQPSLSLDSIGNRQIPAGTPINIQIQVSGGNDHPLSYSATGE
;
A
#
# COMPACT_ATOMS: atom_id res chain seq x y z
N MET A 1 39.04 4.12 -1.29
CA MET A 1 37.59 3.97 -1.54
C MET A 1 36.88 4.20 -0.22
N PHE A 2 36.36 5.40 0.00
CA PHE A 2 35.45 5.64 1.12
C PHE A 2 34.10 5.05 0.70
N GLY A 3 33.65 4.01 1.40
CA GLY A 3 32.36 3.39 1.15
C GLY A 3 31.24 4.43 1.29
N GLU A 4 30.30 4.43 0.36
CA GLU A 4 29.11 5.28 0.46
C GLU A 4 28.42 5.01 1.80
N ALA A 5 28.29 6.05 2.64
CA ALA A 5 27.57 5.96 3.89
C ALA A 5 26.06 5.85 3.58
N TRP A 6 25.50 4.67 3.80
CA TRP A 6 24.07 4.38 3.64
C TRP A 6 23.27 5.16 4.67
N ARG A 7 22.27 5.95 4.23
CA ARG A 7 21.37 6.69 5.10
C ARG A 7 20.08 5.92 5.24
N ARG A 8 19.88 5.27 6.39
CA ARG A 8 18.67 4.52 6.74
C ARG A 8 18.34 4.71 8.21
N ILE A 9 17.08 4.50 8.58
CA ILE A 9 16.64 4.42 9.96
C ILE A 9 16.56 2.94 10.31
N GLU A 10 17.39 2.48 11.24
CA GLU A 10 17.37 1.09 11.70
C GLU A 10 17.33 1.04 13.23
N LEU A 11 16.29 0.39 13.77
CA LEU A 11 16.10 0.17 15.20
C LEU A 11 15.97 -1.33 15.45
N ASN A 12 16.86 -1.89 16.28
CA ASN A 12 16.96 -3.33 16.51
C ASN A 12 16.90 -3.65 18.01
N ASN A 13 16.13 -4.67 18.39
CA ASN A 13 16.05 -5.23 19.74
C ASN A 13 15.50 -4.25 20.80
N PHE A 14 14.32 -3.68 20.54
CA PHE A 14 13.58 -2.84 21.49
C PHE A 14 12.22 -3.49 21.78
N ASP A 15 11.82 -3.60 23.04
CA ASP A 15 10.48 -4.10 23.38
C ASP A 15 9.38 -3.21 22.79
N HIS A 16 9.52 -1.89 22.94
CA HIS A 16 8.55 -0.92 22.46
C HIS A 16 9.25 0.19 21.67
N VAL A 17 8.82 0.39 20.43
CA VAL A 17 9.32 1.45 19.55
C VAL A 17 8.19 2.42 19.24
N PHE A 18 8.44 3.71 19.46
CA PHE A 18 7.64 4.79 18.87
C PHE A 18 8.56 5.69 18.06
N LEU A 19 8.38 5.68 16.75
CA LEU A 19 9.13 6.48 15.78
C LEU A 19 8.19 7.48 15.13
N THR A 20 8.43 8.78 15.33
CA THR A 20 7.56 9.80 14.73
C THR A 20 8.34 11.00 14.21
N GLY A 21 7.96 11.48 13.03
CA GLY A 21 8.35 12.78 12.50
C GLY A 21 7.29 13.86 12.67
N LYS A 22 6.23 13.60 13.46
CA LYS A 22 5.13 14.54 13.63
C LYS A 22 5.60 15.81 14.34
N TYR A 23 5.27 16.97 13.79
CA TYR A 23 5.38 18.23 14.52
C TYR A 23 4.29 18.33 15.58
N ASP A 24 4.69 18.63 16.81
CA ASP A 24 3.82 18.86 17.97
C ASP A 24 4.26 20.17 18.66
N PRO A 25 3.49 21.27 18.51
CA PRO A 25 3.84 22.57 19.10
C PRO A 25 3.72 22.57 20.63
N ASP A 26 2.81 21.78 21.20
CA ASP A 26 2.57 21.73 22.64
C ASP A 26 3.70 20.96 23.33
N ALA A 27 4.15 19.86 22.71
CA ALA A 27 5.30 19.09 23.17
C ALA A 27 6.66 19.70 22.74
N GLN A 28 6.65 20.73 21.87
CA GLN A 28 7.85 21.33 21.26
C GLN A 28 8.74 20.29 20.55
N THR A 29 8.13 19.37 19.82
CA THR A 29 8.86 18.33 19.07
C THR A 29 8.60 18.43 17.56
N GLY A 30 9.58 18.02 16.76
CA GLY A 30 9.52 18.10 15.29
C GLY A 30 9.81 19.51 14.74
N GLU A 31 9.59 19.69 13.43
CA GLU A 31 9.87 20.92 12.69
C GLU A 31 8.57 21.44 12.04
N PRO A 32 8.14 22.69 12.30
CA PRO A 32 6.88 23.24 11.79
C PRO A 32 6.78 23.30 10.26
N GLU A 33 7.90 23.35 9.54
CA GLU A 33 7.88 23.32 8.08
C GLU A 33 7.81 21.90 7.50
N TRP A 34 8.02 20.87 8.32
CA TRP A 34 8.17 19.46 7.92
C TRP A 34 6.97 18.63 8.38
N LEU A 35 5.80 18.96 7.82
CA LEU A 35 4.51 18.41 8.21
C LEU A 35 4.09 17.16 7.41
N GLY A 36 4.79 16.82 6.33
CA GLY A 36 4.38 15.76 5.40
C GLY A 36 2.93 15.98 4.93
N HIS A 37 2.10 14.92 4.97
CA HIS A 37 0.67 15.06 4.68
C HIS A 37 -0.21 15.32 5.92
N ASN A 38 0.33 15.82 7.05
CA ASN A 38 -0.45 16.05 8.27
C ASN A 38 -1.76 16.82 8.01
N GLY A 39 -2.89 16.18 8.35
CA GLY A 39 -4.23 16.71 8.12
C GLY A 39 -4.59 16.98 6.66
N GLY A 40 -3.80 16.49 5.70
CA GLY A 40 -3.96 16.72 4.26
C GLY A 40 -3.72 18.17 3.80
N ALA A 41 -3.44 19.12 4.70
CA ALA A 41 -3.39 20.54 4.37
C ALA A 41 -2.22 20.91 3.45
N ASN A 42 -1.11 20.18 3.55
CA ASN A 42 0.12 20.48 2.79
C ASN A 42 0.27 19.67 1.51
N MET A 43 -0.68 18.77 1.20
CA MET A 43 -0.58 17.90 0.02
C MET A 43 -0.72 18.64 -1.31
N ASP A 44 -1.18 19.90 -1.28
CA ASP A 44 -1.19 20.78 -2.46
C ASP A 44 0.20 21.33 -2.80
N GLN A 45 1.15 21.23 -1.88
CA GLN A 45 2.55 21.58 -2.12
C GLN A 45 3.21 20.45 -2.93
N PRO A 46 3.85 20.78 -4.09
CA PRO A 46 4.41 19.77 -4.99
C PRO A 46 5.64 19.02 -4.44
N ASP A 47 6.06 19.35 -3.22
CA ASP A 47 7.22 18.82 -2.52
C ASP A 47 6.89 18.26 -1.12
N TYR A 48 5.60 18.10 -0.77
CA TYR A 48 5.19 17.69 0.59
C TYR A 48 5.84 16.37 1.04
N TYR A 49 6.09 15.44 0.12
CA TYR A 49 6.73 14.15 0.41
C TYR A 49 8.22 14.27 0.76
N GLU A 50 8.84 15.42 0.51
CA GLU A 50 10.20 15.77 0.96
C GLU A 50 10.19 16.48 2.33
N ARG A 51 8.99 16.78 2.87
CA ARG A 51 8.78 17.56 4.10
C ARG A 51 8.29 16.71 5.26
N TYR A 52 8.68 15.44 5.35
CA TYR A 52 8.38 14.61 6.52
C TYR A 52 9.44 14.81 7.59
N GLY A 53 9.04 15.02 8.85
CA GLY A 53 9.97 15.27 9.97
C GLY A 53 11.03 14.18 10.17
N MET A 54 10.81 12.97 9.65
CA MET A 54 11.87 11.99 9.41
C MET A 54 11.82 11.51 7.97
N TRP A 55 12.94 11.67 7.26
CA TRP A 55 13.06 11.26 5.86
C TRP A 55 14.32 10.43 5.63
N GLY A 56 14.11 9.17 5.22
CA GLY A 56 15.17 8.34 4.67
C GLY A 56 15.31 8.57 3.17
N HIS A 57 16.32 9.35 2.78
CA HIS A 57 16.68 9.58 1.38
C HIS A 57 18.18 9.28 1.18
N PRO A 58 18.56 8.10 0.66
CA PRO A 58 19.92 7.90 0.19
C PRO A 58 20.17 8.88 -0.96
N ARG A 59 21.42 9.33 -1.20
CA ARG A 59 21.71 10.00 -2.48
C ARG A 59 21.59 8.93 -3.57
N TRP A 60 20.39 8.73 -4.12
CA TRP A 60 20.16 7.69 -5.08
C TRP A 60 20.92 7.99 -6.36
N SER A 61 21.83 7.08 -6.69
CA SER A 61 22.65 7.11 -7.89
C SER A 61 22.00 6.34 -9.05
N GLY A 62 20.70 6.08 -8.93
CA GLY A 62 19.95 5.17 -9.79
C GLY A 62 19.78 3.78 -9.17
N MET A 63 18.99 2.97 -9.86
CA MET A 63 18.68 1.61 -9.41
C MET A 63 19.91 0.73 -9.30
N ARG A 64 20.01 -0.01 -8.20
CA ARG A 64 21.17 -0.84 -7.84
C ARG A 64 20.96 -2.33 -8.08
N PHE A 65 19.74 -2.78 -8.40
CA PHE A 65 19.40 -4.14 -8.83
C PHE A 65 20.22 -5.25 -8.15
N ARG A 66 19.74 -5.75 -6.99
CA ARG A 66 20.31 -6.90 -6.25
C ARG A 66 21.68 -6.69 -5.58
N ASP A 67 22.38 -5.59 -5.83
CA ASP A 67 23.68 -5.31 -5.20
C ASP A 67 23.54 -4.33 -4.02
N SER A 68 23.54 -4.89 -2.81
CA SER A 68 23.69 -4.27 -1.47
C SER A 68 22.44 -3.70 -0.77
N VAL A 69 22.32 -4.06 0.51
CA VAL A 69 21.12 -4.12 1.37
C VAL A 69 20.41 -2.78 1.58
N SER A 70 19.08 -2.84 1.57
CA SER A 70 18.28 -1.90 0.79
C SER A 70 16.94 -1.50 1.45
N ASN A 71 16.86 -1.56 2.78
CA ASN A 71 15.71 -1.08 3.56
C ASN A 71 15.92 0.36 4.03
N ILE A 72 14.92 1.23 3.84
CA ILE A 72 15.03 2.64 4.24
C ILE A 72 14.66 2.84 5.71
N VAL A 73 13.50 2.32 6.12
CA VAL A 73 13.06 2.26 7.52
C VAL A 73 13.00 0.79 7.91
N ARG A 74 13.79 0.39 8.90
CA ARG A 74 13.88 -0.99 9.37
C ARG A 74 13.71 -1.06 10.88
N ILE A 75 12.69 -1.78 11.33
CA ILE A 75 12.46 -2.08 12.74
C ILE A 75 12.52 -3.59 12.93
N LEU A 76 13.46 -4.07 13.75
CA LEU A 76 13.66 -5.50 14.02
C LEU A 76 13.51 -5.83 15.49
N ASN A 77 12.90 -6.99 15.75
CA ASN A 77 12.85 -7.64 17.07
C ASN A 77 12.25 -6.74 18.15
N PHE A 78 10.91 -6.72 18.18
CA PHE A 78 10.12 -5.88 19.06
C PHE A 78 8.84 -6.59 19.50
N LYS A 79 8.20 -6.05 20.56
CA LYS A 79 6.84 -6.43 20.99
C LYS A 79 5.79 -5.49 20.41
N SER A 80 6.09 -4.19 20.36
CA SER A 80 5.27 -3.21 19.66
C SER A 80 6.08 -2.16 18.92
N ALA A 81 5.68 -1.82 17.70
CA ALA A 81 6.24 -0.71 16.94
C ALA A 81 5.12 0.22 16.46
N LYS A 82 5.25 1.52 16.75
CA LYS A 82 4.42 2.59 16.18
C LYS A 82 5.28 3.51 15.34
N ILE A 83 4.89 3.74 14.09
CA ILE A 83 5.61 4.56 13.12
C ILE A 83 4.62 5.58 12.54
N SER A 84 4.94 6.86 12.61
CA SER A 84 4.10 7.90 12.01
C SER A 84 4.84 9.09 11.46
N TYR A 85 4.35 9.70 10.39
CA TYR A 85 4.98 10.88 9.78
C TYR A 85 6.45 10.61 9.41
N VAL A 86 6.72 9.43 8.84
CA VAL A 86 8.03 9.04 8.31
C VAL A 86 7.92 8.85 6.80
N ALA A 87 8.90 9.36 6.04
CA ALA A 87 9.02 9.12 4.62
C ALA A 87 10.20 8.19 4.30
N ALA A 88 9.97 7.25 3.39
CA ALA A 88 10.94 6.27 2.92
C ALA A 88 11.00 6.27 1.39
N SER A 89 12.09 6.78 0.79
CA SER A 89 12.20 6.86 -0.66
C SER A 89 13.49 6.24 -1.20
N GLU A 90 13.47 5.80 -2.45
CA GLU A 90 14.67 5.41 -3.21
C GLU A 90 15.46 4.23 -2.59
N GLY A 91 14.72 3.29 -1.99
CA GLY A 91 15.25 2.05 -1.42
C GLY A 91 15.25 0.88 -2.39
N GLY A 92 15.96 -0.19 -2.05
CA GLY A 92 16.09 -1.35 -2.95
C GLY A 92 15.33 -2.62 -2.53
N PHE A 93 15.02 -2.85 -1.24
CA PHE A 93 14.18 -3.97 -0.80
C PHE A 93 12.87 -3.39 -0.32
N ALA A 94 12.78 -2.93 0.93
CA ALA A 94 11.56 -2.31 1.42
C ALA A 94 11.71 -0.83 1.77
N GLY A 95 10.66 -0.05 1.53
CA GLY A 95 10.51 1.28 2.12
C GLY A 95 10.44 1.15 3.65
N PHE A 96 9.48 0.35 4.11
CA PHE A 96 9.31 -0.05 5.51
C PHE A 96 9.49 -1.55 5.67
N ASN A 97 10.51 -1.97 6.42
CA ASN A 97 10.74 -3.36 6.82
C ASN A 97 10.55 -3.49 8.33
N VAL A 98 9.37 -3.96 8.74
CA VAL A 98 9.01 -4.05 10.16
C VAL A 98 8.71 -5.50 10.48
N LYS A 99 9.64 -6.17 11.16
CA LYS A 99 9.55 -7.61 11.39
C LYS A 99 10.29 -8.06 12.65
N THR A 100 10.10 -9.32 13.01
CA THR A 100 10.95 -10.02 13.96
C THR A 100 11.68 -11.16 13.24
N ASP A 101 12.95 -11.32 13.54
CA ASP A 101 13.81 -12.34 12.93
C ASP A 101 14.15 -13.39 14.00
N ALA A 102 13.68 -14.63 13.79
CA ALA A 102 13.96 -15.80 14.65
C ALA A 102 13.73 -15.55 16.16
N PRO A 103 12.52 -15.11 16.58
CA PRO A 103 12.25 -14.93 18.01
C PRO A 103 12.41 -16.26 18.75
N ALA A 104 13.09 -16.24 19.91
CA ALA A 104 13.32 -17.43 20.73
C ALA A 104 12.00 -18.05 21.22
N VAL A 105 11.02 -17.20 21.51
CA VAL A 105 9.64 -17.60 21.81
C VAL A 105 8.72 -16.75 20.93
N PRO A 106 7.97 -17.37 20.01
CA PRO A 106 7.01 -16.66 19.19
C PRO A 106 5.89 -16.05 20.04
N GLU A 107 5.56 -14.79 19.78
CA GLU A 107 4.52 -14.04 20.50
C GLU A 107 3.67 -13.20 19.55
N ARG A 108 2.58 -12.63 20.08
CA ARG A 108 1.81 -11.62 19.35
C ARG A 108 2.56 -10.29 19.43
N VAL A 109 2.83 -9.70 18.28
CA VAL A 109 3.45 -8.37 18.16
C VAL A 109 2.46 -7.38 17.57
N LYS A 110 2.60 -6.11 17.96
CA LYS A 110 1.77 -5.02 17.47
C LYS A 110 2.57 -4.12 16.54
N VAL A 111 2.01 -3.80 15.38
CA VAL A 111 2.62 -2.87 14.42
C VAL A 111 1.55 -1.83 14.06
N ASP A 112 1.83 -0.56 14.30
CA ASP A 112 0.99 0.58 13.91
C ASP A 112 1.81 1.48 12.98
N ILE A 113 1.45 1.55 11.71
CA ILE A 113 2.09 2.42 10.72
C ILE A 113 1.01 3.33 10.16
N GLN A 114 1.14 4.62 10.45
CA GLN A 114 0.14 5.61 10.07
C GLN A 114 0.74 6.89 9.54
N ASP A 115 0.02 7.54 8.63
CA ASP A 115 0.42 8.83 8.07
C ASP A 115 1.86 8.85 7.50
N CYS A 116 2.32 7.73 6.91
CA CYS A 116 3.65 7.60 6.33
C CYS A 116 3.62 7.68 4.80
N PHE A 117 4.78 7.94 4.20
CA PHE A 117 4.99 7.96 2.76
C PHE A 117 6.09 6.98 2.35
N SER A 118 5.88 6.22 1.28
CA SER A 118 6.97 5.52 0.60
C SER A 118 6.90 5.67 -0.90
N ALA A 119 8.03 5.91 -1.56
CA ALA A 119 8.06 5.89 -3.01
C ALA A 119 9.39 5.51 -3.65
N TRP A 120 9.33 5.09 -4.92
CA TRP A 120 10.51 4.73 -5.73
C TRP A 120 11.33 3.62 -5.08
N ILE A 121 10.66 2.60 -4.56
CA ILE A 121 11.30 1.45 -3.93
C ILE A 121 11.45 0.32 -4.95
N GLU A 122 12.62 -0.31 -5.05
CA GLU A 122 12.84 -1.35 -6.08
C GLU A 122 12.05 -2.64 -5.85
N SER A 123 11.63 -2.94 -4.62
CA SER A 123 10.80 -4.10 -4.30
C SER A 123 9.53 -3.66 -3.58
N GLU A 124 9.38 -3.92 -2.29
CA GLU A 124 8.13 -3.68 -1.57
C GLU A 124 8.03 -2.26 -0.98
N ALA A 125 6.87 -1.60 -1.05
CA ALA A 125 6.72 -0.34 -0.31
C ALA A 125 6.69 -0.62 1.21
N VAL A 126 5.91 -1.61 1.62
CA VAL A 126 5.82 -2.10 2.99
C VAL A 126 5.98 -3.60 3.05
N TYR A 127 6.86 -4.03 3.95
CA TYR A 127 7.19 -5.41 4.22
C TYR A 127 7.05 -5.69 5.71
N ILE A 128 6.01 -6.44 6.07
CA ILE A 128 5.69 -6.79 7.45
C ILE A 128 5.89 -8.29 7.66
N SER A 129 6.75 -8.62 8.61
CA SER A 129 6.86 -9.97 9.18
C SER A 129 7.20 -11.13 8.22
N TRP A 130 7.53 -10.91 6.95
CA TRP A 130 7.98 -11.99 6.07
C TRP A 130 9.46 -12.34 6.30
N SER A 131 9.82 -13.61 6.13
CA SER A 131 11.21 -14.05 6.14
C SER A 131 11.37 -15.33 5.33
N THR A 132 12.14 -15.27 4.25
CA THR A 132 12.70 -16.48 3.61
C THR A 132 13.85 -17.00 4.45
N GLY A 133 13.62 -18.08 5.18
CA GLY A 133 14.68 -18.87 5.81
C GLY A 133 14.87 -18.67 7.31
N ALA A 134 14.37 -17.60 7.91
CA ALA A 134 14.14 -17.55 9.36
C ALA A 134 12.65 -17.76 9.62
N GLU A 135 12.32 -18.64 10.57
CA GLU A 135 10.96 -18.88 11.00
C GLU A 135 10.45 -17.64 11.74
N ASN A 136 10.05 -16.58 11.03
CA ASN A 136 9.22 -15.56 11.68
C ASN A 136 7.90 -16.25 12.04
N ARG A 137 7.73 -16.45 13.34
CA ARG A 137 6.64 -17.18 13.96
C ARG A 137 5.72 -16.25 14.74
N ASN A 138 6.01 -14.94 14.79
CA ASN A 138 5.18 -14.01 15.53
C ASN A 138 3.86 -13.78 14.80
N LEU A 139 2.79 -13.69 15.58
CA LEU A 139 1.47 -13.29 15.11
C LEU A 139 1.45 -11.77 15.07
N THR A 140 1.11 -11.19 13.93
CA THR A 140 1.16 -9.74 13.77
C THR A 140 -0.23 -9.14 13.83
N GLU A 141 -0.48 -8.31 14.85
CA GLU A 141 -1.61 -7.38 14.90
C GLU A 141 -1.17 -6.08 14.22
N LEU A 142 -1.60 -5.89 12.97
CA LEU A 142 -1.18 -4.77 12.12
C LEU A 142 -2.28 -3.71 12.03
N VAL A 143 -1.97 -2.48 12.42
CA VAL A 143 -2.71 -1.27 12.02
C VAL A 143 -1.91 -0.55 10.94
N LEU A 144 -2.49 -0.40 9.76
CA LEU A 144 -1.88 0.31 8.62
C LEU A 144 -2.89 1.31 8.07
N ARG A 145 -2.70 2.61 8.30
CA ARG A 145 -3.70 3.61 7.91
C ARG A 145 -3.17 4.95 7.40
N ASN A 146 -3.92 5.57 6.49
CA ASN A 146 -3.60 6.90 5.95
C ASN A 146 -2.19 6.99 5.33
N ASN A 147 -1.64 5.88 4.84
CA ASN A 147 -0.33 5.89 4.22
C ASN A 147 -0.43 6.08 2.70
N ILE A 148 0.63 6.61 2.11
CA ILE A 148 0.78 6.75 0.65
C ILE A 148 2.00 5.93 0.21
N PHE A 149 1.79 5.01 -0.73
CA PHE A 149 2.81 4.14 -1.29
C PHE A 149 2.82 4.28 -2.82
N ALA A 150 3.89 4.82 -3.41
CA ALA A 150 3.93 5.15 -4.83
C ALA A 150 5.14 4.56 -5.57
N TYR A 151 4.95 4.08 -6.81
CA TYR A 151 6.04 3.65 -7.70
C TYR A 151 7.00 2.63 -7.09
N ASN A 152 6.48 1.58 -6.46
CA ASN A 152 7.30 0.49 -5.96
C ASN A 152 7.41 -0.64 -7.02
N GLY A 153 8.52 -1.39 -6.99
CA GLY A 153 8.85 -2.35 -8.04
C GLY A 153 8.09 -3.67 -7.94
N CYS A 154 7.80 -4.15 -6.73
CA CYS A 154 7.09 -5.39 -6.42
C CYS A 154 5.78 -5.12 -5.65
N GLU A 155 5.54 -5.75 -4.50
CA GLU A 155 4.31 -5.59 -3.72
C GLU A 155 4.20 -4.21 -3.04
N THR A 156 3.06 -3.54 -3.19
CA THR A 156 2.78 -2.34 -2.39
C THR A 156 2.69 -2.70 -0.91
N ILE A 157 2.02 -3.82 -0.60
CA ILE A 157 1.99 -4.36 0.76
C ILE A 157 2.27 -5.86 0.70
N GLN A 158 3.35 -6.25 1.34
CA GLN A 158 3.61 -7.63 1.70
C GLN A 158 3.52 -7.79 3.21
N SER A 159 2.54 -8.56 3.67
CA SER A 159 2.40 -8.88 5.08
C SER A 159 2.36 -10.38 5.30
N ASP A 160 2.75 -10.75 6.52
CA ASP A 160 2.81 -12.13 6.96
C ASP A 160 2.22 -12.30 8.35
N ASN A 161 1.69 -13.49 8.61
CA ASN A 161 1.13 -13.89 9.90
C ASN A 161 0.13 -12.90 10.50
N LEU A 162 -0.74 -12.31 9.68
CA LEU A 162 -1.81 -11.43 10.17
C LEU A 162 -2.79 -12.20 11.06
N THR A 163 -3.14 -11.59 12.19
CA THR A 163 -3.96 -12.18 13.27
C THR A 163 -5.13 -11.25 13.63
N ASN A 164 -6.02 -11.71 14.49
CA ASN A 164 -7.15 -10.94 15.00
C ASN A 164 -6.72 -9.56 15.55
N GLY A 165 -7.46 -8.52 15.17
CA GLY A 165 -7.20 -7.12 15.51
C GLY A 165 -6.46 -6.33 14.42
N SER A 166 -6.07 -6.98 13.32
CA SER A 166 -5.40 -6.29 12.21
C SER A 166 -6.38 -5.46 11.38
N ILE A 167 -6.03 -4.20 11.12
CA ILE A 167 -6.79 -3.22 10.35
C ILE A 167 -5.89 -2.56 9.31
N ILE A 168 -6.24 -2.67 8.04
CA ILE A 168 -5.57 -1.98 6.93
C ILE A 168 -6.59 -1.08 6.26
N GLU A 169 -6.53 0.23 6.50
CA GLU A 169 -7.58 1.13 6.05
C GLU A 169 -7.11 2.48 5.54
N ASN A 170 -7.88 3.06 4.61
CA ASN A 170 -7.68 4.45 4.18
C ASN A 170 -6.25 4.73 3.63
N ASN A 171 -5.59 3.72 3.06
CA ASN A 171 -4.28 3.89 2.41
C ASN A 171 -4.45 4.12 0.91
N ILE A 172 -3.45 4.77 0.31
CA ILE A 172 -3.28 4.90 -1.14
C ILE A 172 -2.06 4.09 -1.59
N GLY A 173 -2.30 3.09 -2.44
CA GLY A 173 -1.28 2.49 -3.29
C GLY A 173 -1.38 3.08 -4.67
N PHE A 174 -0.30 3.66 -5.20
CA PHE A 174 -0.30 4.34 -6.48
C PHE A 174 0.80 3.80 -7.38
N THR A 175 0.43 3.04 -8.40
CA THR A 175 1.36 2.41 -9.35
C THR A 175 2.38 1.47 -8.67
N GLY A 176 1.89 0.51 -7.88
CA GLY A 176 2.73 -0.58 -7.38
C GLY A 176 3.15 -1.57 -8.48
N SER A 177 4.14 -2.41 -8.21
CA SER A 177 4.57 -3.51 -9.09
C SER A 177 5.07 -3.08 -10.49
N CYS A 178 5.80 -1.96 -10.53
CA CYS A 178 6.26 -1.35 -11.78
C CYS A 178 7.44 -2.08 -12.47
N PHE A 179 8.03 -3.11 -11.84
CA PHE A 179 9.25 -3.78 -12.35
C PHE A 179 8.97 -5.08 -13.12
N HIS A 180 7.75 -5.26 -13.64
CA HIS A 180 7.33 -6.44 -14.40
C HIS A 180 8.17 -6.76 -15.66
N ARG A 181 8.99 -5.81 -16.16
CA ARG A 181 9.95 -5.99 -17.26
C ARG A 181 11.37 -6.37 -16.79
N ARG A 182 11.70 -6.13 -15.52
CA ARG A 182 12.98 -6.46 -14.86
C ARG A 182 12.77 -6.67 -13.35
N PRO A 183 12.14 -7.78 -12.94
CA PRO A 183 11.69 -7.99 -11.56
C PRO A 183 12.86 -8.10 -10.57
N PHE A 184 12.61 -7.71 -9.32
CA PHE A 184 13.59 -7.77 -8.22
C PHE A 184 14.01 -9.20 -7.87
N GLN A 185 13.04 -10.14 -7.84
CA GLN A 185 13.29 -11.57 -7.62
C GLN A 185 13.03 -12.41 -8.88
N SER A 186 13.71 -13.54 -8.93
CA SER A 186 13.79 -14.41 -10.10
C SER A 186 12.49 -15.11 -10.47
N LEU A 187 11.61 -15.37 -9.50
CA LEU A 187 10.58 -16.39 -9.63
C LEU A 187 9.16 -15.89 -9.41
N PHE A 188 8.85 -15.17 -8.33
CA PHE A 188 7.47 -14.80 -8.04
C PHE A 188 7.44 -13.64 -7.06
N GLN A 189 7.04 -12.43 -7.47
CA GLN A 189 6.56 -11.32 -6.62
C GLN A 189 6.29 -10.08 -7.49
N ASP A 190 5.05 -9.98 -7.98
CA ASP A 190 4.56 -8.85 -8.79
C ASP A 190 3.05 -8.64 -8.52
N GLY A 191 2.60 -8.91 -7.29
CA GLY A 191 1.24 -8.62 -6.86
C GLY A 191 1.13 -7.21 -6.29
N LEU A 192 -0.04 -6.59 -6.31
CA LEU A 192 -0.27 -5.37 -5.51
C LEU A 192 -0.16 -5.69 -4.01
N HIS A 193 -0.82 -6.78 -3.58
CA HIS A 193 -0.76 -7.26 -2.21
C HIS A 193 -0.44 -8.75 -2.13
N GLN A 194 0.41 -9.09 -1.17
CA GLN A 194 0.54 -10.44 -0.64
C GLN A 194 0.17 -10.39 0.84
N PHE A 195 -1.01 -10.89 1.17
CA PHE A 195 -1.48 -11.01 2.54
C PHE A 195 -1.43 -12.47 2.97
N SER A 196 -0.69 -12.72 4.05
CA SER A 196 -0.72 -14.02 4.70
C SER A 196 -1.37 -13.90 6.07
N PHE A 197 -2.27 -14.82 6.36
CA PHE A 197 -3.09 -14.88 7.56
C PHE A 197 -2.76 -16.16 8.35
N VAL A 198 -2.92 -16.10 9.65
CA VAL A 198 -2.81 -17.27 10.55
C VAL A 198 -4.12 -17.56 11.29
N GLU A 199 -4.99 -16.55 11.41
CA GLU A 199 -6.37 -16.64 11.87
C GLU A 199 -7.19 -15.46 11.32
N GLY A 200 -8.51 -15.47 11.52
CA GLY A 200 -9.40 -14.37 11.16
C GLY A 200 -9.36 -13.17 12.11
N GLY A 201 -10.34 -12.28 12.00
CA GLY A 201 -10.39 -11.01 12.73
C GLY A 201 -9.54 -9.92 12.08
N VAL A 202 -9.38 -9.99 10.75
CA VAL A 202 -8.58 -9.06 9.93
C VAL A 202 -9.51 -8.26 9.05
N MET A 203 -9.35 -6.93 9.01
CA MET A 203 -10.16 -6.02 8.21
C MET A 203 -9.28 -5.21 7.26
N VAL A 204 -9.61 -5.22 5.97
CA VAL A 204 -8.99 -4.37 4.94
C VAL A 204 -10.08 -3.50 4.31
N ARG A 205 -10.08 -2.18 4.52
CA ARG A 205 -11.20 -1.35 4.06
C ARG A 205 -10.87 0.05 3.60
N ASN A 206 -11.71 0.62 2.75
CA ASN A 206 -11.64 2.03 2.36
C ASN A 206 -10.32 2.43 1.70
N ASN A 207 -9.56 1.49 1.13
CA ASN A 207 -8.29 1.78 0.45
C ASN A 207 -8.50 2.09 -1.03
N ILE A 208 -7.60 2.87 -1.62
CA ILE A 208 -7.46 3.03 -3.08
C ILE A 208 -6.12 2.44 -3.49
N MET A 209 -6.12 1.40 -4.31
CA MET A 209 -4.89 0.69 -4.64
C MET A 209 -4.77 0.43 -6.15
N ILE A 210 -3.76 1.04 -6.76
CA ILE A 210 -3.47 1.00 -8.18
C ILE A 210 -2.13 0.30 -8.39
N THR A 211 -2.08 -0.65 -9.30
CA THR A 211 -0.85 -1.37 -9.69
C THR A 211 -0.53 -1.17 -11.17
N ALA A 212 0.66 -1.58 -11.58
CA ALA A 212 1.05 -1.83 -12.97
C ALA A 212 1.41 -3.31 -13.20
N GLY A 213 1.29 -4.15 -12.16
CA GLY A 213 1.82 -5.50 -12.12
C GLY A 213 0.85 -6.61 -12.49
N GLY A 214 1.20 -7.82 -12.08
CA GLY A 214 0.58 -9.06 -12.50
C GLY A 214 -0.82 -9.29 -11.95
N MET A 215 -0.99 -9.25 -10.64
CA MET A 215 -2.25 -9.58 -9.96
C MET A 215 -2.51 -8.61 -8.79
N LEU A 216 -3.76 -8.44 -8.35
CA LEU A 216 -4.04 -7.54 -7.23
C LEU A 216 -3.81 -8.23 -5.87
N HIS A 217 -4.19 -9.50 -5.75
CA HIS A 217 -4.17 -10.17 -4.45
C HIS A 217 -3.53 -11.55 -4.48
N GLN A 218 -2.80 -11.84 -3.41
CA GLN A 218 -2.52 -13.19 -2.97
C GLN A 218 -2.94 -13.35 -1.52
N PHE A 219 -3.87 -14.28 -1.28
CA PHE A 219 -4.37 -14.61 0.04
C PHE A 219 -3.86 -15.97 0.47
N ARG A 220 -3.01 -16.00 1.48
CA ARG A 220 -2.36 -17.22 1.95
C ARG A 220 -2.75 -17.46 3.40
N PHE A 221 -3.19 -18.66 3.74
CA PHE A 221 -3.07 -19.09 5.13
C PHE A 221 -1.71 -19.69 5.37
N LYS A 222 -1.15 -19.42 6.54
CA LYS A 222 0.07 -20.07 7.02
C LYS A 222 -0.25 -20.88 8.24
N ASP A 223 0.40 -22.03 8.33
CA ASP A 223 0.44 -22.79 9.57
C ASP A 223 1.32 -22.02 10.57
N PRO A 224 0.74 -21.40 11.60
CA PRO A 224 1.51 -20.72 12.61
C PRO A 224 2.12 -21.72 13.57
N GLY A 225 1.94 -23.04 13.42
CA GLY A 225 2.31 -24.14 14.31
C GLY A 225 1.35 -24.39 15.47
N PRO A 226 1.48 -25.54 16.15
CA PRO A 226 0.50 -25.99 17.15
C PRO A 226 0.28 -24.99 18.30
N GLY A 227 -0.99 -24.70 18.61
CA GLY A 227 -1.39 -23.86 19.74
C GLY A 227 -1.01 -22.38 19.64
N ARG A 228 -0.56 -21.92 18.46
CA ARG A 228 -0.10 -20.54 18.24
C ARG A 228 -1.13 -19.64 17.58
N ALA A 229 -2.09 -20.18 16.84
CA ALA A 229 -3.28 -19.44 16.44
C ALA A 229 -4.53 -20.26 16.76
N PHE A 230 -5.65 -19.57 16.87
CA PHE A 230 -6.93 -20.16 17.23
C PHE A 230 -7.96 -19.75 16.18
N PRO A 231 -7.85 -20.27 14.95
CA PRO A 231 -8.82 -19.97 13.89
C PRO A 231 -10.23 -20.30 14.38
N HIS A 232 -11.18 -19.42 14.07
CA HIS A 232 -12.53 -19.46 14.61
C HIS A 232 -13.52 -19.05 13.53
N PRO A 233 -14.64 -19.77 13.34
CA PRO A 233 -15.58 -19.48 12.25
C PRO A 233 -16.25 -18.10 12.35
N ASP A 234 -16.34 -17.53 13.55
CA ASP A 234 -16.88 -16.17 13.75
C ASP A 234 -15.85 -15.05 13.48
N LEU A 235 -14.56 -15.38 13.43
CA LEU A 235 -13.51 -14.42 13.12
C LEU A 235 -13.20 -14.50 11.63
N LYS A 236 -13.45 -13.43 10.89
CA LYS A 236 -13.38 -13.42 9.42
C LYS A 236 -12.15 -12.67 8.93
N VAL A 237 -11.68 -13.02 7.75
CA VAL A 237 -10.84 -12.12 6.95
C VAL A 237 -11.75 -11.32 6.03
N GLU A 238 -11.81 -10.01 6.25
CA GLU A 238 -12.77 -9.13 5.60
C GLU A 238 -12.06 -8.09 4.73
N MET A 239 -12.53 -7.94 3.49
CA MET A 239 -12.08 -6.89 2.59
C MET A 239 -13.28 -6.10 2.10
N ARG A 240 -13.42 -4.85 2.54
CA ARG A 240 -14.63 -4.06 2.35
C ARG A 240 -14.42 -2.69 1.74
N ASN A 241 -15.25 -2.31 0.78
CA ASN A 241 -15.30 -0.93 0.26
C ASN A 241 -13.91 -0.41 -0.17
N ASN A 242 -13.15 -1.20 -0.91
CA ASN A 242 -11.87 -0.78 -1.48
C ASN A 242 -11.99 -0.61 -3.00
N TYR A 243 -11.13 0.24 -3.56
CA TYR A 243 -10.84 0.24 -4.99
C TYR A 243 -9.53 -0.50 -5.26
N TYR A 244 -9.54 -1.41 -6.23
CA TYR A 244 -8.36 -2.06 -6.77
C TYR A 244 -8.36 -2.02 -8.29
N GLY A 245 -7.25 -1.71 -8.95
CA GLY A 245 -7.25 -1.69 -10.41
C GLY A 245 -5.88 -1.73 -11.07
N TYR A 246 -5.92 -1.82 -12.40
CA TYR A 246 -4.78 -1.77 -13.30
C TYR A 246 -3.87 -3.01 -13.24
N SER A 247 -4.45 -4.18 -12.97
CA SER A 247 -3.72 -5.45 -13.08
C SER A 247 -3.61 -5.94 -14.52
N ARG A 248 -2.46 -6.54 -14.86
CA ARG A 248 -2.18 -7.14 -16.17
C ARG A 248 -2.75 -8.55 -16.37
N SER A 249 -3.28 -9.21 -15.32
CA SER A 249 -3.73 -10.61 -15.47
C SER A 249 -4.98 -10.98 -14.68
N ASN A 250 -5.01 -10.84 -13.36
CA ASN A 250 -6.03 -11.45 -12.51
C ASN A 250 -6.33 -10.54 -11.31
N ILE A 251 -7.54 -10.66 -10.75
CA ILE A 251 -7.84 -9.96 -9.49
C ILE A 251 -7.06 -10.62 -8.36
N GLY A 252 -7.16 -11.93 -8.17
CA GLY A 252 -6.43 -12.53 -7.06
C GLY A 252 -6.40 -14.03 -7.05
N TYR A 253 -5.64 -14.55 -6.09
CA TYR A 253 -5.53 -15.97 -5.82
C TYR A 253 -5.80 -16.27 -4.34
N PHE A 254 -6.83 -17.07 -4.08
CA PHE A 254 -7.04 -17.74 -2.81
C PHE A 254 -6.27 -19.05 -2.82
N TRP A 255 -5.25 -19.13 -1.98
CA TRP A 255 -4.51 -20.36 -1.72
C TRP A 255 -5.27 -21.27 -0.76
N GLU A 256 -4.72 -22.46 -0.52
CA GLU A 256 -5.25 -23.40 0.46
C GLU A 256 -5.41 -22.73 1.82
N GLY A 257 -6.49 -23.06 2.51
CA GLY A 257 -6.81 -22.43 3.79
C GLY A 257 -6.92 -23.39 4.96
N ASP A 258 -7.09 -22.81 6.14
CA ASP A 258 -7.15 -23.52 7.43
C ASP A 258 -8.44 -24.35 7.63
N GLY A 259 -9.42 -24.22 6.73
CA GLY A 259 -10.71 -24.90 6.77
C GLY A 259 -11.70 -24.41 7.84
N ILE A 260 -11.40 -23.32 8.54
CA ILE A 260 -12.22 -22.80 9.65
C ILE A 260 -12.57 -21.32 9.42
N THR A 261 -11.59 -20.49 9.05
CA THR A 261 -11.72 -19.03 8.98
C THR A 261 -12.43 -18.58 7.68
N PRO A 262 -13.57 -17.88 7.72
CA PRO A 262 -14.23 -17.43 6.50
C PRO A 262 -13.56 -16.20 5.87
N TYR A 263 -13.64 -16.10 4.54
CA TYR A 263 -13.33 -14.88 3.79
C TYR A 263 -14.61 -14.14 3.40
N VAL A 264 -14.62 -12.81 3.56
CA VAL A 264 -15.70 -11.94 3.09
C VAL A 264 -15.11 -10.80 2.26
N ILE A 265 -15.40 -10.81 0.97
CA ILE A 265 -15.04 -9.74 0.03
C ILE A 265 -16.34 -9.01 -0.33
N ASP A 266 -16.51 -7.80 0.19
CA ASP A 266 -17.79 -7.08 0.18
C ASP A 266 -17.66 -5.65 -0.32
N GLY A 267 -18.44 -5.25 -1.32
CA GLY A 267 -18.52 -3.84 -1.74
C GLY A 267 -17.25 -3.30 -2.43
N ASN A 268 -16.28 -4.16 -2.77
CA ASN A 268 -15.06 -3.74 -3.47
C ASN A 268 -15.36 -3.44 -4.95
N VAL A 269 -14.65 -2.45 -5.49
CA VAL A 269 -14.71 -2.07 -6.89
C VAL A 269 -13.38 -2.42 -7.56
N TYR A 270 -13.43 -3.29 -8.55
CA TYR A 270 -12.29 -3.68 -9.37
C TYR A 270 -12.30 -2.91 -10.70
N GLY A 271 -11.33 -2.01 -10.86
CA GLY A 271 -11.05 -1.28 -12.08
C GLY A 271 -10.40 -2.16 -13.16
N PRO A 272 -9.72 -1.56 -14.16
CA PRO A 272 -9.19 -2.30 -15.31
C PRO A 272 -8.33 -3.51 -14.91
N VAL A 273 -8.73 -4.71 -15.34
CA VAL A 273 -7.94 -5.94 -15.23
C VAL A 273 -7.94 -6.64 -16.58
N SER A 274 -6.85 -6.48 -17.32
CA SER A 274 -6.67 -7.16 -18.60
C SER A 274 -5.20 -7.24 -18.97
N THR A 275 -4.87 -8.24 -19.79
CA THR A 275 -3.54 -8.33 -20.39
C THR A 275 -3.41 -7.27 -21.46
N PRO A 276 -2.42 -6.36 -21.37
CA PRO A 276 -2.23 -5.35 -22.40
C PRO A 276 -1.99 -5.99 -23.77
N SER A 277 -2.36 -5.26 -24.83
CA SER A 277 -2.25 -5.73 -26.23
C SER A 277 -0.83 -6.12 -26.62
N THR A 278 0.18 -5.57 -25.95
CA THR A 278 1.54 -6.10 -25.98
C THR A 278 1.81 -6.94 -24.75
N ARG A 279 2.09 -8.21 -25.04
CA ARG A 279 2.66 -9.20 -24.14
C ARG A 279 4.09 -8.79 -23.76
N ASP A 280 4.19 -7.82 -22.86
CA ASP A 280 5.39 -7.00 -22.66
C ASP A 280 5.91 -7.02 -21.20
N GLY A 281 5.72 -8.15 -20.54
CA GLY A 281 6.35 -8.44 -19.26
C GLY A 281 6.78 -9.90 -19.19
N TYR A 282 7.46 -10.26 -18.10
CA TYR A 282 7.58 -11.67 -17.71
C TYR A 282 6.21 -12.30 -17.42
N ILE A 283 5.26 -11.47 -16.97
CA ILE A 283 3.96 -11.83 -16.45
C ILE A 283 2.89 -12.06 -17.54
N ASP A 284 3.27 -12.58 -18.71
CA ASP A 284 2.30 -13.10 -19.66
C ASP A 284 1.75 -14.44 -19.16
N GLN A 285 1.10 -14.42 -17.99
CA GLN A 285 0.41 -15.55 -17.43
C GLN A 285 -0.72 -15.96 -18.36
N THR A 286 -1.08 -17.24 -18.29
CA THR A 286 -2.33 -17.72 -18.87
C THR A 286 -3.46 -16.82 -18.38
N VAL A 287 -4.22 -16.23 -19.31
CA VAL A 287 -5.46 -15.53 -18.98
C VAL A 287 -6.51 -16.59 -18.74
N PHE A 288 -7.10 -16.58 -17.55
CA PHE A 288 -8.15 -17.51 -17.17
C PHE A 288 -9.50 -16.91 -17.60
N ASN A 289 -10.53 -17.73 -17.77
CA ASN A 289 -11.88 -17.20 -18.04
C ASN A 289 -12.53 -16.58 -16.80
N TYR A 290 -11.80 -16.50 -15.68
CA TYR A 290 -12.25 -15.97 -14.40
C TYR A 290 -11.19 -15.09 -13.72
N TYR A 291 -11.60 -14.12 -12.89
CA TYR A 291 -10.70 -13.15 -12.27
C TYR A 291 -10.04 -13.61 -10.96
N PHE A 292 -10.81 -14.25 -10.07
CA PHE A 292 -10.29 -14.88 -8.87
C PHE A 292 -10.00 -16.35 -9.13
N LYS A 293 -8.75 -16.75 -8.93
CA LYS A 293 -8.38 -18.16 -8.84
C LYS A 293 -8.68 -18.65 -7.44
N VAL A 294 -9.32 -19.82 -7.32
CA VAL A 294 -9.64 -20.41 -6.02
C VAL A 294 -9.03 -21.79 -5.91
N CYS A 295 -7.92 -21.90 -5.19
CA CYS A 295 -7.36 -23.15 -4.71
C CYS A 295 -7.72 -23.29 -3.23
N ASN A 296 -9.01 -23.30 -2.92
CA ASN A 296 -9.49 -23.39 -1.54
C ASN A 296 -10.84 -24.13 -1.50
N ALA A 297 -10.80 -25.40 -1.12
CA ALA A 297 -11.98 -26.25 -0.99
C ALA A 297 -12.54 -26.31 0.44
N THR A 298 -11.86 -25.71 1.42
CA THR A 298 -12.10 -25.95 2.84
C THR A 298 -12.82 -24.79 3.51
N ASN A 299 -12.38 -23.56 3.25
CA ASN A 299 -12.91 -22.33 3.84
C ASN A 299 -14.14 -21.82 3.07
N ASP A 300 -15.08 -21.23 3.80
CA ASP A 300 -16.20 -20.51 3.19
C ASP A 300 -15.72 -19.15 2.66
N ILE A 301 -16.05 -18.85 1.40
CA ILE A 301 -15.68 -17.59 0.75
C ILE A 301 -16.95 -16.89 0.27
N LEU A 302 -17.24 -15.70 0.81
CA LEU A 302 -18.34 -14.85 0.36
C LEU A 302 -17.81 -13.73 -0.52
N LEU A 303 -18.24 -13.71 -1.78
CA LEU A 303 -17.98 -12.64 -2.74
C LEU A 303 -19.28 -11.86 -2.99
N THR A 304 -19.42 -10.66 -2.43
CA THR A 304 -20.71 -9.95 -2.43
C THR A 304 -20.60 -8.46 -2.74
N ASN A 305 -21.60 -7.90 -3.43
CA ASN A 305 -21.67 -6.48 -3.79
C ASN A 305 -20.42 -5.97 -4.55
N ILE A 306 -19.73 -6.85 -5.27
CA ILE A 306 -18.50 -6.52 -6.00
C ILE A 306 -18.85 -5.96 -7.37
N THR A 307 -18.23 -4.83 -7.72
CA THR A 307 -18.17 -4.38 -9.12
C THR A 307 -16.87 -4.88 -9.73
N TYR A 308 -16.94 -5.56 -10.88
CA TYR A 308 -15.76 -6.14 -11.54
C TYR A 308 -15.83 -5.98 -13.07
N PRO A 309 -14.68 -6.08 -13.76
CA PRO A 309 -14.65 -5.80 -15.20
C PRO A 309 -15.42 -6.86 -16.01
N LEU A 310 -15.70 -6.50 -17.26
CA LEU A 310 -16.42 -7.34 -18.22
C LEU A 310 -15.58 -8.55 -18.67
N GLU A 311 -16.17 -9.45 -19.46
CA GLU A 311 -15.53 -10.53 -20.24
C GLU A 311 -15.17 -11.82 -19.50
N ARG A 312 -15.03 -11.80 -18.17
CA ARG A 312 -14.62 -12.98 -17.39
C ARG A 312 -15.53 -13.19 -16.19
N ASP A 313 -15.66 -14.44 -15.78
CA ASP A 313 -16.37 -14.79 -14.55
C ASP A 313 -15.63 -14.20 -13.33
N LEU A 314 -16.35 -13.93 -12.24
CA LEU A 314 -15.72 -13.36 -11.06
C LEU A 314 -14.68 -14.32 -10.46
N TYR A 315 -14.96 -15.63 -10.45
CA TYR A 315 -14.06 -16.64 -9.88
C TYR A 315 -14.12 -17.97 -10.64
N GLY A 316 -13.11 -18.81 -10.43
CA GLY A 316 -13.09 -20.20 -10.88
C GLY A 316 -12.17 -21.07 -10.02
N ASP A 317 -12.53 -22.35 -9.91
CA ASP A 317 -11.76 -23.34 -9.17
C ASP A 317 -10.43 -23.65 -9.87
N ASN A 318 -9.35 -23.79 -9.09
CA ASN A 318 -8.01 -24.03 -9.60
C ASN A 318 -7.35 -25.20 -8.88
N ASP A 319 -7.42 -26.40 -9.48
CA ASP A 319 -6.69 -27.64 -9.16
C ASP A 319 -6.78 -28.22 -7.72
N CYS A 320 -7.47 -27.56 -6.79
CA CYS A 320 -7.50 -27.94 -5.37
C CYS A 320 -8.88 -28.45 -4.89
N GLY A 321 -9.73 -28.86 -5.85
CA GLY A 321 -11.11 -29.30 -5.59
C GLY A 321 -12.13 -28.17 -5.71
N ALA A 322 -13.41 -28.52 -5.56
CA ALA A 322 -14.52 -27.56 -5.65
C ALA A 322 -14.49 -26.60 -4.46
N SER A 323 -14.53 -25.30 -4.73
CA SER A 323 -14.53 -24.28 -3.69
C SER A 323 -15.91 -24.10 -3.03
N LYS A 324 -15.90 -23.53 -1.82
CA LYS A 324 -17.12 -23.13 -1.09
C LYS A 324 -17.40 -21.64 -1.27
N VAL A 325 -17.44 -21.21 -2.54
CA VAL A 325 -17.70 -19.80 -2.88
C VAL A 325 -19.19 -19.55 -2.97
N THR A 326 -19.67 -18.56 -2.21
CA THR A 326 -21.01 -17.99 -2.35
C THR A 326 -20.90 -16.61 -2.98
N THR A 327 -21.69 -16.35 -4.03
CA THR A 327 -21.74 -15.04 -4.70
C THR A 327 -23.09 -14.36 -4.54
N ARG A 328 -23.11 -13.03 -4.29
CA ARG A 328 -24.35 -12.26 -4.18
C ARG A 328 -24.20 -10.83 -4.70
N ASN A 329 -25.17 -10.33 -5.48
CA ASN A 329 -25.23 -8.93 -5.91
C ASN A 329 -23.95 -8.38 -6.59
N ASN A 330 -23.17 -9.25 -7.25
CA ASN A 330 -21.97 -8.81 -7.97
C ASN A 330 -22.37 -8.33 -9.37
N VAL A 331 -21.74 -7.25 -9.83
CA VAL A 331 -22.07 -6.60 -11.10
C VAL A 331 -20.83 -6.52 -11.98
N GLN A 332 -20.97 -6.98 -13.23
CA GLN A 332 -19.99 -6.69 -14.27
C GLN A 332 -20.23 -5.28 -14.82
N ALA A 333 -19.29 -4.37 -14.60
CA ALA A 333 -19.37 -3.01 -15.12
C ALA A 333 -17.97 -2.39 -15.24
N VAL A 334 -17.87 -1.35 -16.06
CA VAL A 334 -16.69 -0.48 -16.07
C VAL A 334 -16.70 0.31 -14.76
N ALA A 335 -15.63 0.20 -13.98
CA ALA A 335 -15.48 0.97 -12.74
C ALA A 335 -15.37 2.47 -13.05
N PRO A 336 -15.97 3.35 -12.21
CA PRO A 336 -15.69 4.78 -12.24
C PRO A 336 -14.18 5.05 -12.16
N LEU A 337 -13.71 6.14 -12.79
CA LEU A 337 -12.31 6.53 -12.67
C LEU A 337 -12.02 7.04 -11.25
N VAL A 338 -10.79 6.78 -10.79
CA VAL A 338 -10.31 7.38 -9.54
C VAL A 338 -9.83 8.80 -9.86
N GLU A 339 -10.53 9.78 -9.32
CA GLU A 339 -10.21 11.20 -9.52
C GLU A 339 -9.40 11.72 -8.33
N PHE A 340 -8.09 11.88 -8.53
CA PHE A 340 -7.22 12.52 -7.55
C PHE A 340 -7.30 14.04 -7.66
N ALA A 341 -6.94 14.74 -6.58
CA ALA A 341 -6.81 16.19 -6.58
C ALA A 341 -5.73 16.65 -7.57
N ASN A 342 -4.54 16.02 -7.52
CA ASN A 342 -3.48 16.21 -8.50
C ASN A 342 -2.44 15.07 -8.44
N SER A 343 -2.67 13.98 -9.18
CA SER A 343 -1.70 12.88 -9.29
C SER A 343 -0.45 13.26 -10.08
N GLY A 344 -0.50 14.33 -10.88
CA GLY A 344 0.48 14.68 -11.89
C GLY A 344 0.19 14.09 -13.28
N PHE A 345 -0.85 13.27 -13.43
CA PHE A 345 -1.21 12.63 -14.69
C PHE A 345 -2.70 12.83 -15.00
N PRO A 346 -3.12 12.74 -16.28
CA PRO A 346 -4.54 12.76 -16.63
C PRO A 346 -5.36 11.70 -15.88
N ASP A 347 -6.61 12.01 -15.52
CA ASP A 347 -7.48 11.10 -14.75
C ASP A 347 -7.77 9.77 -15.50
N ASP A 348 -7.68 9.78 -16.83
CA ASP A 348 -7.90 8.63 -17.71
C ASP A 348 -6.64 7.83 -18.05
N THR A 349 -5.52 8.11 -17.35
CA THR A 349 -4.25 7.43 -17.56
C THR A 349 -4.35 5.92 -17.28
N ASP A 350 -3.89 5.09 -18.23
CA ASP A 350 -3.71 3.66 -17.99
C ASP A 350 -2.43 3.39 -17.20
N TYR A 351 -2.57 3.16 -15.89
CA TYR A 351 -1.43 2.96 -15.00
C TYR A 351 -0.63 1.68 -15.27
N ARG A 352 -1.11 0.77 -16.16
CA ARG A 352 -0.31 -0.37 -16.64
C ARG A 352 0.81 0.03 -17.61
N ASP A 353 0.75 1.26 -18.13
CA ASP A 353 1.78 1.81 -19.01
C ASP A 353 2.96 2.41 -18.23
N PHE A 354 2.93 2.36 -16.89
CA PHE A 354 4.04 2.75 -16.04
C PHE A 354 4.98 1.58 -15.81
N THR A 355 6.27 1.83 -16.02
CA THR A 355 7.32 0.87 -15.68
C THR A 355 8.61 1.58 -15.33
N PHE A 356 9.54 0.86 -14.72
CA PHE A 356 10.91 1.36 -14.63
C PHE A 356 11.63 1.21 -15.97
N TRP A 357 12.43 2.20 -16.35
CA TRP A 357 13.19 2.09 -17.58
C TRP A 357 14.24 0.97 -17.50
N SER A 358 14.21 0.04 -18.44
CA SER A 358 15.27 -0.93 -18.65
C SER A 358 15.54 -1.13 -20.14
N PRO A 359 16.80 -1.35 -20.55
CA PRO A 359 17.13 -1.56 -21.96
C PRO A 359 16.72 -2.95 -22.43
N ILE A 360 16.88 -3.96 -21.57
CA ILE A 360 16.62 -5.37 -21.87
C ILE A 360 15.80 -6.02 -20.74
N TYR A 361 15.10 -7.09 -21.07
CA TYR A 361 14.53 -7.96 -20.05
C TYR A 361 15.67 -8.70 -19.34
N THR A 362 15.72 -8.58 -18.02
CA THR A 362 16.63 -9.38 -17.19
C THR A 362 15.81 -10.18 -16.20
N THR A 363 15.86 -11.50 -16.32
CA THR A 363 15.35 -12.41 -15.32
C THR A 363 16.34 -13.55 -15.12
N THR A 364 16.11 -14.38 -14.10
CA THR A 364 17.00 -15.49 -13.75
C THR A 364 16.34 -16.86 -13.93
N THR A 365 15.19 -16.94 -14.61
CA THR A 365 14.45 -18.19 -14.84
C THR A 365 14.26 -18.51 -16.32
N GLN A 366 14.22 -19.80 -16.63
CA GLN A 366 13.93 -20.34 -17.97
C GLN A 366 12.48 -20.07 -18.45
N ASP A 367 11.57 -19.70 -17.54
CA ASP A 367 10.13 -19.54 -17.80
C ASP A 367 9.74 -18.25 -18.53
N ASN A 368 10.71 -17.39 -18.85
CA ASN A 368 10.52 -16.12 -19.57
C ASN A 368 10.00 -16.24 -21.00
N LYS A 369 9.57 -17.43 -21.43
CA LYS A 369 9.22 -17.74 -22.84
C LYS A 369 10.32 -17.27 -23.81
N GLY A 370 11.59 -17.28 -23.38
CA GLY A 370 12.75 -16.89 -24.19
C GLY A 370 13.07 -15.38 -24.30
N LYS A 371 12.45 -14.49 -23.51
CA LYS A 371 12.69 -13.03 -23.61
C LYS A 371 13.98 -12.50 -22.96
N ASN A 372 14.64 -13.28 -22.12
CA ASN A 372 15.81 -12.81 -21.37
C ASN A 372 16.92 -12.29 -22.32
N GLY A 373 17.44 -11.10 -22.04
CA GLY A 373 18.43 -10.42 -22.88
C GLY A 373 17.88 -9.71 -24.13
N GLN A 374 16.60 -9.86 -24.46
CA GLN A 374 15.98 -9.14 -25.58
C GLN A 374 15.74 -7.67 -25.20
N PHE A 375 15.81 -6.77 -26.19
CA PHE A 375 15.43 -5.37 -26.00
C PHE A 375 13.95 -5.23 -25.67
N ILE A 376 13.64 -4.39 -24.70
CA ILE A 376 12.27 -4.05 -24.35
C ILE A 376 11.70 -3.10 -25.43
N PRO A 377 10.55 -3.41 -26.03
CA PRO A 377 9.85 -2.47 -26.89
C PRO A 377 9.11 -1.44 -26.03
N TYR A 378 9.28 -0.15 -26.33
CA TYR A 378 8.51 0.94 -25.74
C TYR A 378 7.58 1.52 -26.80
N LYS A 379 6.31 1.71 -26.43
CA LYS A 379 5.30 2.35 -27.28
C LYS A 379 5.20 3.84 -27.00
N VAL A 380 4.77 4.60 -28.01
CA VAL A 380 4.40 6.01 -27.82
C VAL A 380 3.36 6.12 -26.72
N GLY A 381 3.58 7.04 -25.78
CA GLY A 381 2.69 7.27 -24.64
C GLY A 381 3.08 6.50 -23.37
N GLU A 382 3.89 5.44 -23.44
CA GLU A 382 4.33 4.73 -22.24
C GLU A 382 5.16 5.63 -21.31
N TYR A 383 4.99 5.41 -20.01
CA TYR A 383 5.65 6.16 -18.96
C TYR A 383 6.76 5.32 -18.35
N VAL A 384 7.97 5.89 -18.32
CA VAL A 384 9.09 5.28 -17.61
C VAL A 384 9.61 6.21 -16.53
N PHE A 385 10.07 5.63 -15.43
CA PHE A 385 10.81 6.39 -14.42
C PHE A 385 12.20 5.78 -14.19
N GLY A 386 13.12 6.64 -13.77
CA GLY A 386 14.49 6.29 -13.42
C GLY A 386 15.32 7.52 -13.08
N ASN A 387 16.23 7.41 -12.11
CA ASN A 387 17.05 8.53 -11.61
C ASN A 387 16.19 9.78 -11.25
N THR A 388 15.15 9.57 -10.45
CA THR A 388 14.20 10.60 -9.95
C THR A 388 13.51 11.44 -11.02
N ARG A 389 13.35 10.87 -12.21
CA ARG A 389 12.74 11.54 -13.35
C ARG A 389 11.71 10.63 -13.99
N PHE A 390 10.69 11.26 -14.55
CA PHE A 390 9.65 10.62 -15.34
C PHE A 390 9.81 11.02 -16.80
N PHE A 391 9.63 10.04 -17.68
CA PHE A 391 9.70 10.26 -19.11
C PHE A 391 8.50 9.63 -19.79
N ARG A 392 8.06 10.25 -20.88
CA ARG A 392 7.05 9.70 -21.79
C ARG A 392 7.72 9.32 -23.12
N CYS A 393 7.44 8.13 -23.62
CA CYS A 393 7.95 7.71 -24.91
C CYS A 393 7.27 8.50 -26.04
N LYS A 394 8.06 9.16 -26.89
CA LYS A 394 7.57 9.96 -28.03
C LYS A 394 7.52 9.17 -29.33
N VAL A 395 8.45 8.24 -29.49
CA VAL A 395 8.63 7.46 -30.72
C VAL A 395 8.83 6.02 -30.32
N ALA A 396 7.98 5.12 -30.83
CA ALA A 396 8.09 3.70 -30.55
C ALA A 396 9.47 3.17 -30.96
N HIS A 397 10.11 2.39 -30.09
CA HIS A 397 11.44 1.87 -30.33
C HIS A 397 11.71 0.59 -29.51
N SER A 398 12.71 -0.16 -29.93
CA SER A 398 13.33 -1.24 -29.17
C SER A 398 14.84 -1.07 -29.26
N GLY A 399 15.52 -1.01 -28.12
CA GLY A 399 16.97 -0.76 -28.09
C GLY A 399 17.40 -0.10 -26.80
N ASP A 400 18.71 0.04 -26.61
CA ASP A 400 19.29 0.76 -25.48
C ASP A 400 19.26 2.28 -25.71
N PHE A 401 18.06 2.84 -25.66
CA PHE A 401 17.83 4.28 -25.73
C PHE A 401 17.55 4.82 -24.33
N ASN A 402 18.62 5.10 -23.59
CA ASN A 402 18.50 5.67 -22.23
C ASN A 402 17.76 7.02 -22.25
N PRO A 403 16.68 7.20 -21.45
CA PRO A 403 15.89 8.43 -21.42
C PRO A 403 16.68 9.68 -21.08
N ASN A 404 17.78 9.55 -20.34
CA ASN A 404 18.63 10.68 -19.98
C ASN A 404 19.53 11.16 -21.14
N THR A 405 19.78 10.33 -22.14
CA THR A 405 20.70 10.63 -23.25
C THR A 405 20.06 10.53 -24.64
N SER A 406 18.81 10.08 -24.72
CA SER A 406 18.07 9.89 -25.98
C SER A 406 16.81 10.78 -26.04
N PRO A 407 16.96 12.12 -26.05
CA PRO A 407 15.84 13.05 -26.06
C PRO A 407 15.08 13.04 -27.39
N ASP A 408 15.55 12.39 -28.44
CA ASP A 408 14.78 12.15 -29.66
C ASP A 408 13.69 11.07 -29.44
N LYS A 409 13.91 10.14 -28.49
CA LYS A 409 12.98 9.06 -28.14
C LYS A 409 12.07 9.40 -26.98
N TRP A 410 12.57 10.16 -26.02
CA TRP A 410 11.92 10.40 -24.74
C TRP A 410 11.62 11.88 -24.50
N GLU A 411 10.47 12.14 -23.88
CA GLU A 411 10.09 13.44 -23.34
C GLU A 411 10.31 13.41 -21.82
N LEU A 412 11.13 14.32 -21.29
CA LEU A 412 11.20 14.52 -19.85
C LEU A 412 9.90 15.20 -19.38
N LEU A 413 9.23 14.60 -18.40
CA LEU A 413 8.05 15.18 -17.76
C LEU A 413 8.47 16.04 -16.59
N GLN A 414 7.85 17.22 -16.47
CA GLN A 414 8.09 18.16 -15.38
C GLN A 414 6.79 18.79 -14.90
N TRP A 415 6.74 19.09 -13.60
CA TRP A 415 5.61 19.71 -12.92
C TRP A 415 6.10 20.95 -12.19
N ASN A 416 5.73 22.13 -12.67
CA ASN A 416 6.19 23.41 -12.10
C ASN A 416 7.71 23.49 -11.93
N GLY A 417 8.47 23.00 -12.93
CA GLY A 417 9.93 22.99 -12.92
C GLY A 417 10.56 21.86 -12.08
N ARG A 418 9.76 20.98 -11.45
CA ARG A 418 10.22 19.80 -10.72
C ARG A 418 10.16 18.54 -11.59
N ASN A 419 11.06 17.59 -11.33
CA ASN A 419 11.13 16.31 -12.08
C ASN A 419 10.23 15.21 -11.49
N LEU A 420 9.59 15.50 -10.35
CA LEU A 420 8.72 14.57 -9.65
C LEU A 420 7.27 15.10 -9.70
N PRO A 421 6.28 14.20 -9.84
CA PRO A 421 4.88 14.58 -9.81
C PRO A 421 4.49 15.16 -8.44
N PRO A 422 3.43 15.98 -8.39
CA PRO A 422 2.93 16.57 -7.14
C PRO A 422 2.40 15.51 -6.16
N LEU A 423 1.80 14.43 -6.66
CA LEU A 423 1.26 13.32 -5.85
C LEU A 423 0.26 13.77 -4.78
N ASP A 424 -0.55 14.78 -5.08
CA ASP A 424 -1.74 15.07 -4.28
C ASP A 424 -2.80 13.99 -4.55
N LEU A 425 -2.64 12.87 -3.86
CA LEU A 425 -3.46 11.66 -3.98
C LEU A 425 -4.67 11.68 -3.06
N ARG A 426 -5.07 12.85 -2.55
CA ARG A 426 -6.41 13.03 -2.00
C ARG A 426 -7.42 12.82 -3.12
N LEU A 427 -8.54 12.18 -2.81
CA LEU A 427 -9.64 12.08 -3.77
C LEU A 427 -10.31 13.45 -3.93
N ARG A 428 -10.68 13.78 -5.16
CA ARG A 428 -11.41 15.02 -5.47
C ARG A 428 -12.74 15.02 -4.69
N PRO A 429 -13.07 16.09 -3.93
CA PRO A 429 -14.34 16.17 -3.23
C PRO A 429 -15.54 15.95 -4.17
N GLY A 430 -16.50 15.13 -3.75
CA GLY A 430 -17.69 14.80 -4.55
C GLY A 430 -17.47 13.72 -5.62
N SER A 431 -16.24 13.27 -5.86
CA SER A 431 -15.97 12.12 -6.74
C SER A 431 -16.58 10.83 -6.18
N TYR A 432 -16.78 9.84 -7.05
CA TYR A 432 -17.46 8.59 -6.70
C TYR A 432 -16.88 7.92 -5.45
N TYR A 433 -15.56 7.71 -5.42
CA TYR A 433 -14.89 7.02 -4.31
C TYR A 433 -14.76 7.90 -3.05
N ALA A 434 -14.67 9.22 -3.20
CA ALA A 434 -14.70 10.14 -2.05
C ALA A 434 -16.04 10.05 -1.31
N ASN A 435 -17.16 9.96 -2.04
CA ASN A 435 -18.50 9.83 -1.44
C ASN A 435 -18.71 8.48 -0.72
N LEU A 436 -17.87 7.48 -1.02
CA LEU A 436 -17.86 6.18 -0.34
C LEU A 436 -16.90 6.16 0.87
N GLY A 437 -16.24 7.27 1.18
CA GLY A 437 -15.29 7.36 2.30
C GLY A 437 -13.99 6.57 2.09
N MET A 438 -13.62 6.33 0.81
CA MET A 438 -12.37 5.65 0.46
C MET A 438 -11.18 6.61 0.38
N GLY A 439 -9.98 6.07 0.38
CA GLY A 439 -8.72 6.82 0.29
C GLY A 439 -8.32 7.41 1.63
N LEU A 440 -7.42 8.40 1.61
CA LEU A 440 -6.92 9.04 2.82
C LEU A 440 -8.07 9.65 3.62
N ASN A 441 -8.15 9.33 4.91
CA ASN A 441 -9.13 9.91 5.81
C ASN A 441 -8.41 10.69 6.92
N PHE A 442 -8.29 11.98 6.68
CA PHE A 442 -7.85 12.91 7.70
C PHE A 442 -9.09 13.36 8.46
N GLU A 443 -9.54 12.58 9.45
CA GLU A 443 -10.41 13.18 10.46
C GLU A 443 -9.67 14.41 11.01
N PRO A 444 -10.33 15.57 11.17
CA PRO A 444 -9.73 16.66 11.92
C PRO A 444 -9.32 16.08 13.28
N PRO A 445 -8.15 16.42 13.83
CA PRO A 445 -7.73 15.90 15.11
C PRO A 445 -8.89 16.10 16.09
N GLN A 446 -9.44 14.99 16.59
CA GLN A 446 -10.43 15.05 17.66
C GLN A 446 -9.79 15.91 18.74
N PRO A 447 -10.41 17.05 19.15
CA PRO A 447 -9.86 17.86 20.20
C PRO A 447 -9.62 16.92 21.38
N SER A 448 -8.36 16.79 21.79
CA SER A 448 -8.04 16.09 23.01
C SER A 448 -8.79 16.83 24.11
N LEU A 449 -9.85 16.22 24.63
CA LEU A 449 -10.36 16.60 25.93
C LEU A 449 -9.29 16.17 26.93
N SER A 450 -8.26 17.00 27.09
CA SER A 450 -7.38 16.87 28.24
C SER A 450 -8.21 17.22 29.47
N LEU A 451 -8.48 16.19 30.28
CA LEU A 451 -9.01 16.36 31.62
C LEU A 451 -8.13 17.30 32.47
N ASP A 452 -6.89 17.55 32.05
CA ASP A 452 -5.93 18.45 32.68
C ASP A 452 -6.35 19.94 32.67
N SER A 453 -7.32 20.33 31.84
CA SER A 453 -7.89 21.69 31.86
C SER A 453 -8.99 21.89 32.92
N ILE A 454 -9.51 20.81 33.51
CA ILE A 454 -10.37 20.87 34.70
C ILE A 454 -9.46 20.65 35.91
N GLY A 455 -8.69 21.68 36.25
CA GLY A 455 -7.87 21.65 37.46
C GLY A 455 -8.70 21.19 38.66
N ASN A 456 -8.17 20.23 39.42
CA ASN A 456 -8.71 19.60 40.63
C ASN A 456 -9.54 20.53 41.54
N ARG A 457 -10.77 20.85 41.13
CA ARG A 457 -11.78 21.48 41.95
C ARG A 457 -12.88 20.46 42.11
N GLN A 458 -13.07 19.98 43.33
CA GLN A 458 -14.29 19.27 43.70
C GLN A 458 -15.47 20.18 43.34
N ILE A 459 -16.21 19.81 42.29
CA ILE A 459 -17.48 20.44 41.95
C ILE A 459 -18.53 19.78 42.85
N PRO A 460 -19.25 20.52 43.71
CA PRO A 460 -20.30 19.96 44.54
C PRO A 460 -21.37 19.27 43.68
N ALA A 461 -21.88 18.13 44.14
CA ALA A 461 -22.98 17.42 43.49
C ALA A 461 -24.18 18.36 43.28
N GLY A 462 -24.71 18.41 42.06
CA GLY A 462 -25.83 19.29 41.68
C GLY A 462 -25.44 20.66 41.12
N THR A 463 -24.16 20.95 40.88
CA THR A 463 -23.74 22.20 40.22
C THR A 463 -23.88 22.08 38.70
N PRO A 464 -24.66 22.95 38.02
CA PRO A 464 -24.74 22.95 36.56
C PRO A 464 -23.39 23.29 35.93
N ILE A 465 -22.89 22.44 35.04
CA ILE A 465 -21.68 22.72 34.26
C ILE A 465 -22.12 23.25 32.89
N ASN A 466 -21.82 24.53 32.63
CA ASN A 466 -22.02 25.10 31.30
C ASN A 466 -20.75 24.89 30.47
N ILE A 467 -20.81 23.98 29.50
CA ILE A 467 -19.74 23.77 28.53
C ILE A 467 -19.99 24.72 27.34
N GLN A 468 -19.11 25.70 27.14
CA GLN A 468 -19.11 26.48 25.91
C GLN A 468 -18.16 25.82 24.91
N ILE A 469 -18.71 25.32 23.80
CA ILE A 469 -17.95 24.84 22.66
C ILE A 469 -17.76 26.01 21.71
N GLN A 470 -16.55 26.54 21.59
CA GLN A 470 -16.19 27.45 20.50
C GLN A 470 -15.75 26.63 19.31
N VAL A 471 -16.53 26.67 18.23
CA VAL A 471 -16.13 26.13 16.93
C VAL A 471 -15.32 27.22 16.23
N SER A 472 -14.01 27.03 16.09
CA SER A 472 -13.18 27.93 15.29
C SER A 472 -13.37 27.62 13.81
N GLY A 473 -14.31 28.32 13.17
CA GLY A 473 -14.49 28.28 11.72
C GLY A 473 -15.91 28.63 11.31
N GLY A 474 -16.16 29.93 11.09
CA GLY A 474 -17.41 30.44 10.55
C GLY A 474 -18.10 31.43 11.48
N ASN A 475 -18.33 32.65 10.99
CA ASN A 475 -19.26 33.58 11.61
C ASN A 475 -20.66 32.96 11.52
N ASP A 476 -21.15 32.33 12.59
CA ASP A 476 -22.56 32.35 13.00
C ASP A 476 -22.71 31.72 14.41
N HIS A 477 -23.50 32.43 15.22
CA HIS A 477 -23.97 32.20 16.60
C HIS A 477 -23.54 30.94 17.40
N PRO A 478 -23.04 31.07 18.65
CA PRO A 478 -22.74 29.93 19.52
C PRO A 478 -24.02 29.17 19.90
N LEU A 479 -24.03 27.86 19.64
CA LEU A 479 -25.04 26.94 20.17
C LEU A 479 -24.74 26.66 21.65
N SER A 480 -25.61 27.09 22.56
CA SER A 480 -25.51 26.71 23.99
C SER A 480 -26.35 25.46 24.27
N TYR A 481 -25.70 24.40 24.76
CA TYR A 481 -26.35 23.22 25.31
C TYR A 481 -26.24 23.23 26.84
N SER A 482 -27.36 23.01 27.52
CA SER A 482 -27.39 22.75 28.97
C SER A 482 -27.66 21.27 29.20
N ALA A 483 -26.73 20.58 29.87
CA ALA A 483 -26.98 19.23 30.38
C ALA A 483 -26.94 19.27 31.92
N THR A 484 -27.94 18.66 32.55
CA THR A 484 -27.92 18.34 33.98
C THR A 484 -27.50 16.88 34.10
N GLY A 485 -26.36 16.61 34.73
CA GLY A 485 -25.80 15.26 34.85
C GLY A 485 -26.39 14.46 36.01
N GLU A 486 -26.51 13.15 35.80
CA GLU A 486 -26.03 12.12 36.74
C GLU A 486 -24.69 11.59 36.24
#